data_AF-A0A966S9G6-F1
#
_entry.id   AF-A0A966S9G6-F1
#
_cell.length_a   1.000
_cell.length_b   1.000
_cell.length_c   1.000
_cell.angle_alpha   90.00
_cell.angle_beta   90.00
_cell.angle_gamma   90.00
#
_symmetry.space_group_name_H-M   'P 1'
#
loop_
_entity.id
_entity.type
_entity.pdbx_description
1 polymer ?
#
loop_
_entity_poly.entity_id
_entity_poly.type
_entity_poly.pdbx_seq_one_letter_code
_entity_poly.pdbx_strand_id
1 'polypeptide(L)'
;MSLSVYATTVELFLPILTNLGNMLAKAKAHAEAKKWDAGVVENLRIAPDMFPLKRQVQLATDFAKNSTARLAGIEPPKFPDE
;
A
#
# COMPACT_ATOMS: atom_id res chain seq x y z
N MET A 1 -28.01 -8.56 10.85
CA MET A 1 -26.56 -8.28 10.92
C MET A 1 -26.35 -6.84 10.51
N SER A 2 -25.95 -5.96 11.43
CA SER A 2 -25.56 -4.60 11.07
C SER A 2 -24.11 -4.61 10.60
N LEU A 3 -23.88 -4.08 9.40
CA LEU A 3 -22.54 -3.91 8.87
C LEU A 3 -21.90 -2.69 9.55
N SER A 4 -20.85 -2.90 10.33
CA SER A 4 -20.13 -1.79 10.97
C SER A 4 -19.19 -1.12 9.97
N VAL A 5 -19.14 0.22 9.97
CA VAL A 5 -18.16 0.99 9.18
C VAL A 5 -16.73 0.60 9.54
N TYR A 6 -16.47 0.29 10.82
CA TYR A 6 -15.17 -0.20 11.26
C TYR A 6 -14.80 -1.54 10.62
N ALA A 7 -15.75 -2.48 10.57
CA ALA A 7 -15.56 -3.80 9.97
C ALA A 7 -15.33 -3.73 8.45
N THR A 8 -15.98 -2.78 7.76
CA THR A 8 -15.82 -2.60 6.31
C THR A 8 -14.61 -1.77 5.92
N THR A 9 -13.88 -1.21 6.88
CA THR A 9 -12.70 -0.37 6.63
C THR A 9 -11.49 -0.89 7.37
N VAL A 10 -11.35 -0.60 8.66
CA VAL A 10 -10.16 -0.90 9.45
C VAL A 10 -9.87 -2.40 9.48
N GLU A 11 -10.87 -3.22 9.80
CA GLU A 11 -10.70 -4.68 9.89
C GLU A 11 -10.42 -5.32 8.52
N LEU A 12 -10.84 -4.66 7.44
CA LEU A 12 -10.57 -5.10 6.08
C LEU A 12 -9.19 -4.65 5.59
N PHE A 13 -8.83 -3.38 5.79
CA PHE A 13 -7.59 -2.80 5.28
C PHE A 13 -6.35 -3.33 6.01
N LEU A 14 -6.43 -3.54 7.34
CA LEU A 14 -5.29 -4.02 8.13
C LEU A 14 -4.66 -5.32 7.60
N PRO A 15 -5.40 -6.42 7.41
CA PRO A 15 -4.82 -7.66 6.88
C PRO A 15 -4.34 -7.51 5.43
N ILE A 16 -5.03 -6.70 4.60
CA ILE A 16 -4.62 -6.46 3.21
C ILE A 16 -3.28 -5.73 3.14
N LEU A 17 -3.11 -4.64 3.90
CA LEU A 17 -1.86 -3.87 3.94
C LEU A 17 -0.72 -4.67 4.59
N THR A 18 -1.03 -5.50 5.59
CA THR A 18 -0.05 -6.43 6.18
C THR A 18 0.46 -7.42 5.13
N ASN A 19 -0.45 -8.00 4.35
CA ASN A 19 -0.09 -8.91 3.28
C ASN A 19 0.69 -8.21 2.16
N LEU A 20 0.36 -6.96 1.82
CA LEU A 20 1.16 -6.16 0.89
C LEU A 20 2.59 -5.97 1.40
N GLY A 21 2.78 -5.66 2.68
CA GLY A 21 4.12 -5.60 3.30
C GLY A 21 4.89 -6.93 3.19
N ASN A 22 4.21 -8.05 3.44
CA ASN A 22 4.80 -9.38 3.28
C ASN A 22 5.18 -9.69 1.82
N MET A 23 4.39 -9.24 0.85
CA MET A 23 4.71 -9.37 -0.58
C MET A 23 5.93 -8.54 -0.96
N LEU A 24 6.04 -7.31 -0.46
CA LEU A 24 7.20 -6.44 -0.70
C LEU A 24 8.48 -7.04 -0.08
N ALA A 25 8.41 -7.65 1.10
CA ALA A 25 9.54 -8.35 1.71
C ALA A 25 10.02 -9.52 0.83
N LYS A 26 9.10 -10.28 0.24
CA LYS A 26 9.42 -11.35 -0.72
C LYS A 26 10.02 -10.80 -2.02
N ALA A 27 9.50 -9.69 -2.52
CA ALA A 27 10.03 -9.02 -3.71
C ALA A 27 11.48 -8.55 -3.49
N LYS A 28 11.76 -7.97 -2.33
CA LYS A 28 13.13 -7.60 -1.91
C LYS A 28 14.06 -8.82 -1.89
N ALA A 29 13.66 -9.89 -1.19
CA ALA A 29 14.47 -11.11 -1.12
C ALA A 29 14.73 -11.74 -2.51
N HIS A 30 13.73 -11.69 -3.41
CA HIS A 30 13.88 -12.15 -4.78
C HIS A 30 14.88 -11.30 -5.57
N ALA A 31 14.78 -9.98 -5.48
CA ALA A 31 15.68 -9.05 -6.15
C ALA A 31 17.14 -9.21 -5.68
N GLU A 32 17.34 -9.36 -4.37
CA GLU A 32 18.65 -9.64 -3.77
C GLU A 32 19.24 -10.96 -4.27
N ALA A 33 18.46 -12.04 -4.27
CA ALA A 33 18.89 -13.35 -4.79
C ALA A 33 19.26 -13.32 -6.28
N LYS A 34 18.64 -12.42 -7.05
CA LYS A 34 18.91 -12.22 -8.48
C LYS A 34 19.90 -11.10 -8.78
N LYS A 35 20.44 -10.43 -7.75
CA LYS A 35 21.38 -9.30 -7.88
C LYS A 35 20.83 -8.17 -8.75
N TRP A 36 19.55 -7.85 -8.59
CA TRP A 36 18.98 -6.66 -9.24
C TRP A 36 19.52 -5.39 -8.58
N ASP A 37 19.67 -4.35 -9.38
CA ASP A 37 20.08 -3.03 -8.87
C ASP A 37 19.01 -2.44 -7.94
N ALA A 38 19.46 -1.60 -7.00
CA ALA A 38 18.57 -0.86 -6.12
C ALA A 38 17.62 0.02 -6.94
N GLY A 39 16.33 0.03 -6.60
CA GLY A 39 15.32 0.80 -7.32
C GLY A 39 14.64 0.04 -8.47
N VAL A 40 15.12 -1.14 -8.90
CA VAL A 40 14.49 -1.88 -9.99
C VAL A 40 13.06 -2.27 -9.63
N VAL A 41 12.86 -2.86 -8.45
CA VAL A 41 11.55 -3.33 -7.98
C VAL A 41 10.58 -2.16 -7.82
N GLU A 42 11.06 -1.07 -7.23
CA GLU A 42 10.30 0.14 -6.94
C GLU A 42 9.81 0.84 -8.21
N ASN A 43 10.59 0.75 -9.29
CA ASN A 43 10.30 1.37 -10.58
C ASN A 43 9.54 0.45 -11.55
N LEU A 44 9.27 -0.82 -11.20
CA LEU A 44 8.52 -1.74 -12.04
C LEU A 44 7.12 -1.19 -12.39
N ARG A 45 6.71 -1.42 -13.63
CA ARG A 45 5.39 -1.05 -14.18
C ARG A 45 4.79 -2.26 -14.91
N ILE A 46 3.46 -2.35 -14.89
CA ILE A 46 2.73 -3.37 -15.64
C ILE A 46 2.48 -2.91 -17.09
N ALA A 47 2.19 -1.62 -17.27
CA ALA A 47 2.01 -0.98 -18.57
C ALA A 47 2.75 0.38 -18.60
N PRO A 48 3.18 0.87 -19.77
CA PRO A 48 4.02 2.07 -19.88
C PRO A 48 3.34 3.35 -19.36
N ASP A 49 2.03 3.42 -19.39
CA ASP A 49 1.18 4.52 -18.93
C ASP A 49 0.77 4.41 -17.44
N MET A 50 1.13 3.32 -16.76
CA MET A 50 0.83 3.12 -15.34
C MET A 50 1.90 3.71 -14.42
N PHE A 51 1.48 4.09 -13.21
CA PHE A 51 2.41 4.45 -12.14
C PHE A 51 3.33 3.28 -11.74
N PRO A 52 4.58 3.56 -11.33
CA PRO A 52 5.51 2.55 -10.84
C PRO A 52 5.05 1.96 -9.50
N LEU A 53 5.58 0.80 -9.13
CA LEU A 53 5.23 0.09 -7.90
C LEU A 53 5.34 0.97 -6.64
N LYS A 54 6.39 1.80 -6.50
CA LYS A 54 6.52 2.77 -5.37
C LYS A 54 5.25 3.61 -5.22
N ARG A 55 4.76 4.19 -6.33
CA ARG A 55 3.58 5.06 -6.31
C ARG A 55 2.29 4.28 -6.10
N GLN A 56 2.19 3.04 -6.61
CA GLN A 56 1.03 2.17 -6.35
C GLN A 56 0.89 1.85 -4.85
N VAL A 57 2.00 1.57 -4.16
CA VAL A 57 2.01 1.32 -2.71
C VAL A 57 1.60 2.56 -1.93
N GLN A 58 2.15 3.74 -2.28
CA GLN A 58 1.76 5.02 -1.68
C GLN A 58 0.24 5.24 -1.80
N LEU A 59 -0.31 5.12 -3.00
CA LEU A 59 -1.74 5.28 -3.26
C LEU A 59 -2.59 4.29 -2.46
N ALA A 60 -2.19 3.01 -2.39
CA ALA A 60 -2.91 2.00 -1.60
C ALA A 60 -2.97 2.37 -0.11
N THR A 61 -1.85 2.81 0.47
CA THR A 61 -1.80 3.25 1.88
C THR A 61 -2.59 4.54 2.11
N ASP A 62 -2.54 5.48 1.17
CA ASP A 62 -3.29 6.73 1.24
C ASP A 62 -4.80 6.50 1.14
N PHE A 63 -5.25 5.60 0.28
CA PHE A 63 -6.67 5.26 0.18
C PHE A 63 -7.19 4.66 1.48
N ALA A 64 -6.45 3.74 2.10
CA ALA A 64 -6.85 3.15 3.38
C ALA A 64 -6.90 4.20 4.50
N LYS A 65 -5.86 5.02 4.62
CA LYS A 65 -5.74 6.08 5.63
C LYS A 65 -6.79 7.16 5.47
N ASN A 66 -6.90 7.73 4.27
CA ASN A 66 -7.77 8.87 4.01
C ASN A 66 -9.26 8.48 4.06
N SER A 67 -9.62 7.30 3.56
CA SER A 67 -11.01 6.82 3.63
C SER A 67 -11.43 6.59 5.08
N THR A 68 -10.62 5.90 5.87
CA THR A 68 -10.87 5.62 7.29
C THR A 68 -10.99 6.91 8.10
N ALA A 69 -10.05 7.86 7.91
CA ALA A 69 -10.07 9.14 8.62
C ALA A 69 -11.32 9.97 8.29
N ARG A 70 -11.69 10.08 7.01
CA ARG A 70 -12.89 10.80 6.57
C ARG A 70 -14.16 10.18 7.13
N LEU A 71 -14.26 8.85 7.15
CA LEU A 71 -15.42 8.13 7.70
C LEU A 71 -15.52 8.27 9.23
N ALA A 72 -14.39 8.42 9.92
CA ALA A 72 -14.34 8.72 11.35
C ALA A 72 -14.53 10.22 11.67
N GLY A 73 -14.66 11.09 10.66
CA GLY A 73 -14.80 12.54 10.85
C GLY A 73 -13.55 13.22 11.39
N ILE A 74 -12.36 12.62 11.21
CA ILE A 74 -11.08 13.16 11.67
C ILE A 74 -10.22 13.61 10.49
N GLU A 75 -9.27 14.51 10.74
CA GLU A 75 -8.28 14.91 9.74
C GLU A 75 -7.35 13.72 9.43
N PRO A 76 -7.12 13.37 8.14
CA PRO A 76 -6.21 12.29 7.80
C PRO A 76 -4.77 12.59 8.24
N PRO A 77 -4.07 11.62 8.86
CA PRO A 77 -2.68 11.81 9.23
C PRO A 77 -1.80 12.06 7.99
N LYS A 78 -0.84 12.98 8.11
CA LYS A 78 0.08 13.31 7.02
C LYS A 78 1.32 12.43 7.12
N PHE A 79 1.59 11.69 6.04
CA PHE A 79 2.82 10.93 5.86
C PHE A 79 3.51 11.49 4.62
N PRO A 80 4.71 12.07 4.74
CA PRO A 80 5.44 12.55 3.58
C PRO A 80 5.91 11.37 2.71
N ASP A 81 5.70 11.50 1.40
CA ASP A 81 5.96 10.47 0.37
C ASP A 81 7.37 10.64 -0.26
N GLU A 82 8.39 10.90 0.56
CA GLU A 82 9.78 11.10 0.10
C GLU A 82 10.37 9.85 -0.60
#